data_AF-A0A8J2TL30-F1
#
_entry.id   AF-A0A8J2TL30-F1
#
_cell.length_a   1.000
_cell.length_b   1.000
_cell.length_c   1.000
_cell.angle_alpha   90.00
_cell.angle_beta   90.00
_cell.angle_gamma   90.00
#
_symmetry.space_group_name_H-M   'P 1'
#
loop_
_entity.id
_entity.type
_entity.pdbx_description
1 polymer ?
#
loop_
_entity_poly.entity_id
_entity_poly.type
_entity_poly.pdbx_seq_one_letter_code
_entity_poly.pdbx_strand_id
1 'polypeptide(L)'
;MGLQEELAQIFKDWGQELNSQEREALKKDASGYTDVEVWKAKHIALVVTSGVVAGVTGGPWSYAAIVADLLWCRKVAPLGCLGIGYIYGKDVDIEQDMNMIMAIWAGVGVASASVPAGKVGVKVSSKVTMKVGTKIVPKLAAKGTGKLAGKVVGKVVSKTALKSSSKALSKLTAKIVDKAVAKVFAKAAAKVGVGWIPIIGGAVSGGINWWLLSSMMDAAEQYYFNPYVVFDENELATI
;
A
#
# COMPACT_ATOMS: atom_id res chain seq x y z
N MET A 1 16.32 10.56 -17.76
CA MET A 1 15.24 9.68 -17.30
C MET A 1 13.95 10.48 -17.43
N GLY A 2 12.88 9.91 -17.97
CA GLY A 2 11.59 10.60 -18.05
C GLY A 2 10.92 10.68 -16.67
N LEU A 3 10.09 11.69 -16.41
CA LEU A 3 9.34 11.81 -15.15
C LEU A 3 8.56 10.52 -14.81
N GLN A 4 7.98 9.86 -15.82
CA GLN A 4 7.28 8.59 -15.63
C GLN A 4 8.20 7.46 -15.12
N GLU A 5 9.43 7.38 -15.63
CA GLU A 5 10.42 6.39 -15.19
C GLU A 5 10.90 6.68 -13.77
N GLU A 6 11.12 7.97 -13.43
CA GLU A 6 11.50 8.38 -12.08
C GLU A 6 10.39 8.05 -11.07
N LEU A 7 9.14 8.34 -11.40
CA LEU A 7 7.99 7.97 -10.57
C LEU A 7 7.88 6.47 -10.41
N ALA A 8 8.04 5.71 -11.50
CA ALA A 8 8.03 4.26 -11.45
C ALA A 8 9.12 3.71 -10.51
N GLN A 9 10.32 4.27 -10.58
CA GLN A 9 11.42 3.90 -9.69
C GLN A 9 11.13 4.27 -8.22
N ILE A 10 10.55 5.45 -7.96
CA ILE A 10 10.12 5.87 -6.62
C ILE A 10 9.11 4.88 -6.04
N PHE A 11 8.11 4.46 -6.82
CA PHE A 11 7.10 3.50 -6.39
C PHE A 11 7.61 2.07 -6.26
N LYS A 12 8.58 1.67 -7.08
CA LYS A 12 9.18 0.34 -7.02
C LYS A 12 9.97 0.11 -5.72
N ASP A 13 10.64 1.14 -5.24
CA ASP A 13 11.48 1.07 -4.04
C ASP A 13 10.71 1.43 -2.76
N TRP A 14 9.40 1.64 -2.87
CA TRP A 14 8.58 2.16 -1.77
C TRP A 14 8.55 1.17 -0.59
N GLY A 15 8.96 1.62 0.60
CA GLY A 15 9.00 0.79 1.80
C GLY A 15 10.22 -0.13 1.93
N GLN A 16 11.13 -0.16 0.94
CA GLN A 16 12.32 -1.01 0.98
C GLN A 16 13.46 -0.43 1.84
N GLU A 17 13.40 0.87 2.18
CA GLU A 17 14.51 1.58 2.83
C GLU A 17 14.57 1.45 4.35
N LEU A 18 13.50 0.98 5.00
CA LEU A 18 13.45 0.97 6.47
C LEU A 18 14.43 -0.04 7.05
N ASN A 19 15.48 0.45 7.69
CA ASN A 19 16.46 -0.38 8.40
C ASN A 19 15.90 -0.86 9.76
N SER A 20 16.54 -1.84 10.40
CA SER A 20 16.05 -2.42 11.66
C SER A 20 15.89 -1.41 12.79
N GLN A 21 16.75 -0.39 12.86
CA GLN A 21 16.69 0.65 13.88
C GLN A 21 15.47 1.56 13.68
N GLU A 22 15.21 1.96 12.43
CA GLU A 22 14.02 2.75 12.07
C GLU A 22 12.73 1.98 12.36
N ARG A 23 12.72 0.66 12.17
CA ARG A 23 11.56 -0.20 12.47
C ARG A 23 11.25 -0.23 13.97
N GLU A 24 12.27 -0.42 14.80
CA GLU A 24 12.07 -0.41 16.26
C GLU A 24 11.69 0.99 16.76
N ALA A 25 12.27 2.05 16.19
CA ALA A 25 11.90 3.42 16.49
C ALA A 25 10.43 3.70 16.10
N LEU A 26 10.01 3.27 14.91
CA LEU A 26 8.64 3.38 14.43
C LEU A 26 7.67 2.64 15.35
N LYS A 27 7.97 1.40 15.71
CA LYS A 27 7.13 0.61 16.61
C LYS A 27 6.98 1.29 17.97
N LYS A 28 8.08 1.80 18.53
CA LYS A 28 8.07 2.53 19.80
C LYS A 28 7.25 3.82 19.70
N ASP A 29 7.47 4.62 18.66
CA ASP A 29 6.73 5.88 18.45
C ASP A 29 5.24 5.61 18.26
N ALA A 30 4.87 4.71 17.34
CA ALA A 30 3.48 4.36 17.04
C ALA A 30 2.75 3.76 18.26
N SER A 31 3.43 2.99 19.12
CA SER A 31 2.83 2.43 20.34
C SER A 31 2.38 3.47 21.37
N GLY A 32 2.87 4.71 21.25
CA GLY A 32 2.43 5.84 22.08
C GLY A 32 1.10 6.47 21.64
N TYR A 33 0.55 6.07 20.49
CA TYR A 33 -0.69 6.62 19.93
C TYR A 33 -1.85 5.64 20.13
N THR A 34 -2.98 6.17 20.61
CA THR A 34 -4.24 5.43 20.70
C THR A 34 -5.18 5.75 19.53
N ASP A 35 -4.92 6.84 18.82
CA ASP A 35 -5.75 7.37 17.75
C ASP A 35 -4.96 7.44 16.43
N VAL A 36 -5.49 6.76 15.42
CA VAL A 36 -4.95 6.73 14.06
C VAL A 36 -5.03 8.11 13.42
N GLU A 37 -6.04 8.92 13.71
CA GLU A 37 -6.21 10.24 13.10
C GLU A 37 -5.13 11.22 13.57
N VAL A 38 -4.75 11.16 14.85
CA VAL A 38 -3.61 11.93 15.39
C VAL A 38 -2.30 11.51 14.72
N TRP A 39 -2.12 10.21 14.51
CA TRP A 39 -0.95 9.66 13.82
C TRP A 39 -0.87 10.11 12.36
N LYS A 40 -2.00 10.06 11.63
CA LYS A 40 -2.12 10.54 10.26
C LYS A 40 -1.82 12.03 10.18
N ALA A 41 -2.40 12.84 11.06
CA ALA A 41 -2.19 14.29 11.09
C ALA A 41 -0.71 14.67 11.27
N LYS A 42 0.01 13.98 12.17
CA LYS A 42 1.46 14.16 12.36
C LYS A 42 2.24 13.94 11.06
N HIS A 43 2.02 12.83 10.37
CA HIS A 43 2.77 12.50 9.16
C HIS A 43 2.38 13.40 7.98
N ILE A 44 1.11 13.76 7.88
CA ILE A 44 0.61 14.76 6.92
C ILE A 44 1.30 16.10 7.12
N ALA A 45 1.42 16.57 8.36
CA ALA A 45 2.11 17.82 8.64
C ALA A 45 3.58 17.79 8.17
N LEU A 46 4.28 16.66 8.33
CA LEU A 46 5.68 16.49 7.89
C LEU A 46 5.87 16.60 6.36
N VAL A 47 4.91 16.16 5.55
CA VAL A 47 5.03 16.22 4.07
C VAL A 47 4.43 17.48 3.47
N VAL A 48 3.46 18.10 4.14
CA VAL A 48 2.90 19.38 3.70
C VAL A 48 3.91 20.50 3.94
N THR A 49 4.58 20.49 5.10
CA THR A 49 5.60 21.51 5.42
C THR A 49 6.79 21.45 4.46
N SER A 50 7.20 20.26 3.99
CA SER A 50 8.25 20.14 2.98
C SER A 50 7.82 20.69 1.61
N GLY A 51 6.59 20.42 1.18
CA GLY A 51 6.08 20.88 -0.13
C GLY A 51 5.95 22.40 -0.22
N VAL A 52 5.64 23.08 0.88
CA VAL A 52 5.57 24.55 0.93
C VAL A 52 6.94 25.18 0.65
N VAL A 53 8.03 24.58 1.16
CA VAL A 53 9.40 25.09 0.94
C VAL A 53 9.82 24.90 -0.51
N ALA A 54 9.50 23.75 -1.11
CA ALA A 54 9.82 23.47 -2.52
C ALA A 54 9.03 24.36 -3.50
N GLY A 55 7.89 24.88 -3.06
CA GLY A 55 6.95 25.67 -3.86
C GLY A 55 7.35 27.06 -4.29
N VAL A 56 8.40 27.63 -3.70
CA VAL A 56 8.82 29.01 -3.93
C VAL A 56 9.54 29.17 -5.29
N THR A 57 10.01 28.08 -5.87
CA THR A 57 10.72 28.06 -7.16
C THR A 57 9.75 27.83 -8.33
N GLY A 58 9.02 28.88 -8.72
CA GLY A 58 8.17 28.84 -9.91
C GLY A 58 8.94 28.55 -11.23
N GLY A 59 8.22 28.13 -12.28
CA GLY A 59 8.78 27.87 -13.61
C GLY A 59 9.11 26.39 -13.88
N PRO A 60 9.93 26.06 -14.90
CA PRO A 60 10.29 24.68 -15.27
C PRO A 60 10.86 23.83 -14.12
N TRP A 61 11.37 24.48 -13.07
CA TRP A 61 11.85 23.86 -11.84
C TRP A 61 10.73 23.20 -11.01
N SER A 62 9.47 23.51 -11.26
CA SER A 62 8.34 22.90 -10.56
C SER A 62 8.27 21.38 -10.74
N TYR A 63 8.76 20.84 -11.86
CA TYR A 63 8.84 19.39 -12.07
C TYR A 63 9.88 18.74 -11.16
N ALA A 64 11.05 19.37 -11.00
CA ALA A 64 12.08 18.88 -10.08
C ALA A 64 11.59 18.94 -8.62
N ALA A 65 10.80 19.96 -8.26
CA ALA A 65 10.17 20.05 -6.96
C ALA A 65 9.20 18.89 -6.69
N ILE A 66 8.40 18.47 -7.68
CA ILE A 66 7.52 17.30 -7.56
C ILE A 66 8.34 16.03 -7.28
N VAL A 67 9.43 15.82 -8.00
CA VAL A 67 10.30 14.64 -7.80
C VAL A 67 10.92 14.66 -6.39
N ALA A 68 11.44 15.80 -5.96
CA ALA A 68 12.01 15.96 -4.62
C ALA A 68 10.97 15.71 -3.51
N ASP A 69 9.76 16.24 -3.68
CA ASP A 69 8.64 16.03 -2.75
C ASP A 69 8.20 14.57 -2.69
N LEU A 70 8.19 13.88 -3.84
CA LEU A 70 7.86 12.46 -3.89
C LEU A 70 8.96 11.58 -3.31
N LEU A 71 10.23 11.96 -3.45
CA LEU A 71 11.34 11.31 -2.74
C LEU A 71 11.22 11.48 -1.21
N TRP A 72 10.72 12.62 -0.74
CA TRP A 72 10.39 12.80 0.67
C TRP A 72 9.20 11.93 1.09
N CYS A 73 8.12 11.92 0.29
CA CYS A 73 6.95 11.06 0.54
C CYS A 73 7.31 9.58 0.57
N ARG A 74 8.26 9.12 -0.26
CA ARG A 74 8.79 7.75 -0.25
C ARG A 74 9.34 7.33 1.11
N LYS A 75 9.86 8.26 1.92
CA LYS A 75 10.34 7.99 3.29
C LYS A 75 9.24 8.07 4.34
N VAL A 76 8.39 9.09 4.27
CA VAL A 76 7.38 9.36 5.30
C VAL A 76 6.17 8.43 5.17
N ALA A 77 5.77 8.08 3.95
CA ALA A 77 4.56 7.28 3.72
C ALA A 77 4.64 5.85 4.27
N PRO A 78 5.74 5.09 4.10
CA PRO A 78 5.87 3.79 4.75
C PRO A 78 5.75 3.89 6.26
N LEU A 79 6.38 4.89 6.90
CA LEU A 79 6.30 5.10 8.34
C LEU A 79 4.84 5.36 8.77
N GLY A 80 4.16 6.27 8.09
CA GLY A 80 2.74 6.56 8.34
C GLY A 80 1.85 5.32 8.19
N CYS A 81 2.00 4.58 7.10
CA CYS A 81 1.21 3.38 6.82
C CYS A 81 1.46 2.25 7.82
N LEU A 82 2.71 1.90 8.08
CA LEU A 82 3.10 0.81 8.96
C LEU A 82 2.81 1.13 10.43
N GLY A 83 2.91 2.40 10.82
CA GLY A 83 2.52 2.87 12.15
C GLY A 83 1.07 2.56 12.50
N ILE A 84 0.15 2.63 11.52
CA ILE A 84 -1.26 2.25 11.71
C ILE A 84 -1.38 0.79 12.12
N GLY A 85 -0.57 -0.10 11.54
CA GLY A 85 -0.51 -1.51 11.93
C GLY A 85 -0.14 -1.69 13.39
N TYR A 86 0.86 -0.93 13.88
CA TYR A 86 1.27 -0.97 15.29
C TYR A 86 0.21 -0.38 16.23
N ILE A 87 -0.47 0.70 15.84
CA ILE A 87 -1.57 1.30 16.62
C ILE A 87 -2.73 0.29 16.77
N TYR A 88 -3.02 -0.48 15.73
CA TYR A 88 -4.00 -1.56 15.77
C TYR A 88 -3.49 -2.86 16.42
N GLY A 89 -2.27 -2.88 16.96
CA GLY A 89 -1.69 -4.04 17.62
C GLY A 89 -1.44 -5.23 16.67
N LYS A 90 -1.18 -4.97 15.39
CA LYS A 90 -0.91 -6.00 14.38
C LYS A 90 0.59 -6.36 14.33
N ASP A 91 0.87 -7.58 13.88
CA ASP A 91 2.23 -8.02 13.54
C ASP A 91 2.55 -7.50 12.14
N VAL A 92 3.43 -6.49 12.05
CA VAL A 92 3.72 -5.76 10.81
C VAL A 92 4.85 -6.44 10.06
N ASP A 93 4.56 -6.96 8.87
CA ASP A 93 5.54 -7.49 7.92
C ASP A 93 5.75 -6.44 6.83
N ILE A 94 6.84 -5.67 6.91
CA ILE A 94 7.01 -4.44 6.13
C ILE A 94 6.92 -4.68 4.62
N GLU A 95 7.59 -5.71 4.12
CA GLU A 95 7.60 -5.98 2.68
C GLU A 95 6.23 -6.46 2.22
N GLN A 96 5.62 -7.38 2.95
CA GLN A 96 4.31 -7.91 2.58
C GLN A 96 3.21 -6.84 2.72
N ASP A 97 3.20 -6.12 3.84
CA ASP A 97 2.20 -5.11 4.17
C ASP A 97 2.28 -3.94 3.20
N MET A 98 3.48 -3.40 2.91
CA MET A 98 3.59 -2.29 1.96
C MET A 98 3.14 -2.68 0.56
N ASN A 99 3.46 -3.89 0.09
CA ASN A 99 2.97 -4.38 -1.19
C ASN A 99 1.43 -4.47 -1.23
N MET A 100 0.80 -4.93 -0.15
CA MET A 100 -0.66 -5.04 -0.07
C MET A 100 -1.35 -3.68 0.06
N ILE A 101 -0.78 -2.78 0.85
CA ILE A 101 -1.26 -1.40 1.02
C ILE A 101 -1.18 -0.66 -0.32
N MET A 102 -0.06 -0.80 -1.03
CA MET A 102 0.11 -0.25 -2.37
C MET A 102 -0.88 -0.86 -3.37
N ALA A 103 -1.16 -2.16 -3.28
CA ALA A 103 -2.17 -2.81 -4.12
C ALA A 103 -3.57 -2.24 -3.89
N ILE A 104 -3.95 -2.02 -2.64
CA ILE A 104 -5.24 -1.39 -2.28
C ILE A 104 -5.27 0.05 -2.77
N TRP A 105 -4.22 0.82 -2.49
CA TRP A 105 -4.13 2.21 -2.88
C TRP A 105 -4.17 2.40 -4.40
N ALA A 106 -3.47 1.55 -5.17
CA ALA A 106 -3.48 1.57 -6.63
C ALA A 106 -4.79 1.03 -7.25
N GLY A 107 -5.71 0.49 -6.44
CA GLY A 107 -6.96 -0.10 -6.92
C GLY A 107 -6.78 -1.43 -7.65
N VAL A 108 -5.70 -2.16 -7.35
CA VAL A 108 -5.46 -3.54 -7.82
C VAL A 108 -6.08 -4.57 -6.86
N GLY A 109 -6.05 -4.27 -5.56
CA GLY A 109 -6.69 -5.06 -4.52
C GLY A 109 -7.79 -4.28 -3.80
N VAL A 110 -8.68 -5.01 -3.14
CA VAL A 110 -9.75 -4.44 -2.30
C VAL A 110 -9.70 -5.10 -0.93
N ALA A 111 -9.60 -4.29 0.13
CA ALA A 111 -9.70 -4.79 1.49
C ALA A 111 -11.14 -5.31 1.76
N SER A 112 -11.28 -6.50 2.33
CA SER A 112 -12.59 -7.13 2.52
C SER A 112 -12.66 -8.02 3.77
N ALA A 113 -13.85 -8.08 4.37
CA ALA A 113 -14.18 -9.00 5.45
C ALA A 113 -14.26 -10.47 5.00
N SER A 114 -14.48 -10.72 3.72
CA SER A 114 -14.59 -12.07 3.15
C SER A 114 -14.06 -12.15 1.73
N VAL A 115 -13.80 -13.36 1.24
CA VAL A 115 -13.36 -13.60 -0.13
C VAL A 115 -14.59 -14.04 -0.95
N PRO A 116 -15.07 -13.22 -1.91
CA PRO A 116 -16.16 -13.62 -2.78
C PRO A 116 -15.82 -14.87 -3.60
N ALA A 117 -16.83 -15.65 -3.99
CA ALA A 117 -16.64 -16.78 -4.89
C ALA A 117 -16.10 -16.28 -6.25
N GLY A 118 -15.11 -16.98 -6.82
CA GLY A 118 -14.46 -16.56 -8.06
C GLY A 118 -13.55 -15.34 -7.89
N LYS A 119 -13.00 -15.13 -6.69
CA LYS A 119 -11.93 -14.15 -6.45
C LYS A 119 -10.81 -14.76 -5.62
N VAL A 120 -9.62 -14.18 -5.74
CA VAL A 120 -8.45 -14.58 -4.96
C VAL A 120 -8.30 -13.65 -3.76
N GLY A 121 -8.38 -14.20 -2.56
CA GLY A 121 -8.18 -13.47 -1.32
C GLY A 121 -6.86 -13.80 -0.66
N VAL A 122 -6.12 -12.78 -0.26
CA VAL A 122 -4.90 -12.85 0.56
C VAL A 122 -5.26 -12.52 1.99
N LYS A 123 -5.00 -13.46 2.90
CA LYS A 123 -5.27 -13.23 4.32
C LYS A 123 -4.25 -12.25 4.89
N VAL A 124 -4.71 -11.14 5.43
CA VAL A 124 -3.92 -10.20 6.22
C VAL A 124 -3.50 -10.94 7.50
N SER A 125 -2.20 -11.15 7.67
CA SER A 125 -1.70 -11.95 8.78
C SER A 125 -1.69 -11.15 10.09
N SER A 126 -2.87 -10.97 10.68
CA SER A 126 -2.92 -10.74 12.12
C SER A 126 -2.48 -12.04 12.81
N LYS A 127 -1.27 -12.09 13.38
CA LYS A 127 -0.97 -13.06 14.45
C LYS A 127 -1.79 -12.68 15.68
N VAL A 128 -3.10 -12.92 15.62
CA VAL A 128 -3.84 -13.34 16.79
C VAL A 128 -3.73 -14.86 16.80
N THR A 129 -2.96 -15.33 17.77
CA THR A 129 -2.78 -16.72 18.17
C THR A 129 -4.08 -17.51 18.11
N MET A 130 -4.25 -18.38 17.10
CA MET A 130 -5.19 -19.50 17.18
C MET A 130 -4.39 -20.79 17.22
N LYS A 131 -4.21 -21.31 18.44
CA LYS A 131 -3.91 -22.72 18.76
C LYS A 131 -5.07 -23.64 18.29
N VAL A 132 -5.43 -23.60 17.02
CA VAL A 132 -6.51 -24.44 16.43
C VAL A 132 -5.98 -25.27 15.24
N GLY A 133 -4.70 -25.11 14.87
CA GLY A 133 -4.12 -25.74 13.68
C GLY A 133 -3.67 -27.20 13.80
N THR A 134 -3.55 -27.80 14.99
CA THR A 134 -2.90 -29.12 15.14
C THR A 134 -3.84 -30.32 15.29
N LYS A 135 -5.17 -30.14 15.29
CA LYS A 135 -6.11 -31.27 15.43
C LYS A 135 -7.01 -31.59 14.23
N ILE A 136 -7.08 -30.72 13.21
CA ILE A 136 -8.06 -30.91 12.11
C ILE A 136 -7.43 -31.46 10.82
N VAL A 137 -6.10 -31.38 10.65
CA VAL A 137 -5.45 -31.79 9.39
C VAL A 137 -5.43 -33.31 9.15
N PRO A 138 -5.31 -34.21 10.14
CA PRO A 138 -5.22 -35.64 9.82
C PRO A 138 -6.56 -36.33 9.45
N LYS A 139 -7.72 -35.70 9.67
CA LYS A 139 -9.03 -36.39 9.47
C LYS A 139 -9.65 -36.23 8.09
N LEU A 140 -9.18 -35.29 7.26
CA LEU A 140 -9.73 -35.04 5.92
C LEU A 140 -9.00 -35.75 4.79
N ALA A 141 -7.84 -36.36 5.05
CA ALA A 141 -7.06 -37.09 4.04
C ALA A 141 -7.50 -38.55 3.84
N ALA A 142 -8.44 -39.08 4.63
CA ALA A 142 -8.67 -40.53 4.70
C ALA A 142 -9.96 -41.06 4.04
N LYS A 143 -10.90 -40.22 3.56
CA LYS A 143 -12.13 -40.74 2.92
C LYS A 143 -12.68 -39.84 1.82
N GLY A 144 -12.74 -40.36 0.60
CA GLY A 144 -13.76 -39.96 -0.39
C GLY A 144 -13.24 -39.34 -1.68
N THR A 145 -12.85 -40.20 -2.61
CA THR A 145 -12.75 -39.94 -4.05
C THR A 145 -14.11 -39.58 -4.65
N GLY A 146 -14.14 -38.59 -5.56
CA GLY A 146 -15.18 -38.40 -6.57
C GLY A 146 -16.40 -37.54 -6.17
N LYS A 147 -16.64 -36.47 -6.94
CA LYS A 147 -17.84 -35.58 -6.93
C LYS A 147 -17.92 -34.40 -5.95
N LEU A 148 -16.79 -33.84 -5.51
CA LEU A 148 -16.77 -32.49 -4.88
C LEU A 148 -15.80 -31.49 -5.54
N ALA A 149 -15.33 -31.78 -6.76
CA ALA A 149 -14.41 -30.91 -7.49
C ALA A 149 -15.00 -29.54 -7.89
N GLY A 150 -16.34 -29.38 -7.88
CA GLY A 150 -17.01 -28.12 -8.21
C GLY A 150 -17.29 -27.18 -7.03
N LYS A 151 -17.03 -27.58 -5.77
CA LYS A 151 -17.41 -26.80 -4.58
C LYS A 151 -16.26 -26.41 -3.65
N VAL A 152 -15.02 -26.70 -4.05
CA VAL A 152 -13.80 -26.46 -3.25
C VAL A 152 -12.83 -25.48 -3.92
N VAL A 153 -13.29 -24.71 -4.92
CA VAL A 153 -12.47 -23.63 -5.52
C VAL A 153 -12.41 -22.39 -4.61
N GLY A 154 -13.32 -22.24 -3.65
CA GLY A 154 -13.34 -21.12 -2.69
C GLY A 154 -12.31 -21.21 -1.54
N LYS A 155 -11.35 -22.14 -1.58
CA LYS A 155 -10.42 -22.37 -0.45
C LYS A 155 -8.95 -22.44 -0.84
N VAL A 156 -8.55 -21.76 -1.93
CA VAL A 156 -7.14 -21.39 -2.10
C VAL A 156 -6.87 -20.20 -1.19
N VAL A 157 -6.67 -20.48 0.09
CA VAL A 157 -6.06 -19.54 1.03
C VAL A 157 -4.63 -19.34 0.55
N SER A 158 -4.44 -18.30 -0.25
CA SER A 158 -3.29 -17.93 -1.07
C SER A 158 -1.98 -17.65 -0.32
N LYS A 159 -1.88 -18.00 0.96
CA LYS A 159 -0.65 -17.81 1.76
C LYS A 159 0.54 -18.54 1.14
N THR A 160 0.29 -19.65 0.45
CA THR A 160 1.31 -20.41 -0.30
C THR A 160 1.41 -19.97 -1.77
N ALA A 161 0.32 -19.53 -2.39
CA ALA A 161 0.31 -19.22 -3.83
C ALA A 161 1.14 -17.96 -4.18
N LEU A 162 1.09 -16.91 -3.34
CA LEU A 162 1.89 -15.70 -3.57
C LEU A 162 3.34 -15.84 -3.08
N LYS A 163 3.59 -16.59 -2.00
CA LYS A 163 4.96 -16.87 -1.54
C LYS A 163 5.73 -17.79 -2.48
N SER A 164 5.06 -18.62 -3.28
CA SER A 164 5.72 -19.62 -4.14
C SER A 164 5.93 -19.18 -5.59
N SER A 165 5.57 -17.96 -5.99
CA SER A 165 5.98 -17.45 -7.32
C SER A 165 6.44 -16.01 -7.24
N SER A 166 7.76 -15.83 -7.08
CA SER A 166 8.45 -14.55 -7.29
C SER A 166 8.03 -13.84 -8.59
N LYS A 167 7.59 -14.62 -9.59
CA LYS A 167 7.07 -14.15 -10.88
C LYS A 167 5.67 -13.52 -10.80
N ALA A 168 4.76 -14.03 -9.97
CA ALA A 168 3.44 -13.39 -9.81
C ALA A 168 3.56 -12.10 -8.99
N LEU A 169 4.41 -12.11 -7.97
CA LEU A 169 4.67 -10.93 -7.17
C LEU A 169 5.34 -9.82 -8.00
N SER A 170 6.35 -10.13 -8.80
CA SER A 170 7.05 -9.12 -9.61
C SER A 170 6.15 -8.44 -10.64
N LYS A 171 5.27 -9.22 -11.28
CA LYS A 171 4.30 -8.69 -12.23
C LYS A 171 3.17 -7.91 -11.55
N LEU A 172 2.73 -8.34 -10.35
CA LEU A 172 1.79 -7.58 -9.54
C LEU A 172 2.40 -6.23 -9.15
N THR A 173 3.67 -6.21 -8.72
CA THR A 173 4.41 -4.98 -8.42
C THR A 173 4.49 -4.07 -9.64
N ALA A 174 4.85 -4.57 -10.82
CA ALA A 174 4.90 -3.77 -12.03
C ALA A 174 3.54 -3.09 -12.32
N LYS A 175 2.45 -3.85 -12.22
CA LYS A 175 1.09 -3.35 -12.44
C LYS A 175 0.64 -2.33 -11.40
N ILE A 176 0.99 -2.55 -10.13
CA ILE A 176 0.77 -1.59 -9.05
C ILE A 176 1.51 -0.29 -9.35
N VAL A 177 2.77 -0.37 -9.77
CA VAL A 177 3.58 0.80 -10.15
C VAL A 177 2.96 1.55 -11.32
N ASP A 178 2.53 0.87 -12.37
CA ASP A 178 1.89 1.52 -13.53
C ASP A 178 0.61 2.27 -13.13
N LYS A 179 -0.27 1.62 -12.35
CA LYS A 179 -1.50 2.26 -11.84
C LYS A 179 -1.19 3.41 -10.86
N ALA A 180 -0.19 3.25 -10.00
CA ALA A 180 0.28 4.29 -9.07
C ALA A 180 0.72 5.55 -9.82
N VAL A 181 1.59 5.37 -10.82
CA VAL A 181 2.11 6.45 -11.66
C VAL A 181 0.95 7.13 -12.39
N ALA A 182 0.06 6.37 -13.05
CA ALA A 182 -1.12 6.92 -13.72
C ALA A 182 -2.02 7.72 -12.76
N LYS A 183 -2.23 7.23 -11.54
CA LYS A 183 -3.06 7.88 -10.51
C LYS A 183 -2.46 9.21 -10.06
N VAL A 184 -1.15 9.28 -9.85
CA VAL A 184 -0.45 10.54 -9.51
C VAL A 184 -0.52 11.53 -10.67
N PHE A 185 -0.25 11.09 -11.90
CA PHE A 185 -0.34 11.96 -13.08
C PHE A 185 -1.75 12.52 -13.28
N ALA A 186 -2.77 11.67 -13.19
CA ALA A 186 -4.15 12.13 -13.30
C ALA A 186 -4.49 13.17 -12.22
N LYS A 187 -4.00 12.99 -10.98
CA LYS A 187 -4.22 13.95 -9.90
C LYS A 187 -3.45 15.26 -10.11
N ALA A 188 -2.20 15.18 -10.56
CA ALA A 188 -1.38 16.35 -10.88
C ALA A 188 -2.00 17.14 -12.04
N ALA A 189 -2.36 16.47 -13.13
CA ALA A 189 -3.03 17.07 -14.28
C ALA A 189 -4.36 17.73 -13.91
N ALA A 190 -5.19 17.06 -13.08
CA ALA A 190 -6.45 17.62 -12.61
C ALA A 190 -6.27 18.90 -11.76
N LYS A 191 -5.16 19.04 -11.04
CA LYS A 191 -4.84 20.26 -10.28
C LYS A 191 -4.22 21.37 -11.14
N VAL A 192 -3.50 21.01 -12.21
CA VAL A 192 -2.90 21.97 -13.15
C VAL A 192 -3.94 22.51 -14.14
N GLY A 193 -4.91 21.70 -14.54
CA GLY A 193 -5.92 22.06 -15.55
C GLY A 193 -6.90 23.18 -15.15
N VAL A 194 -6.93 23.58 -13.87
CA VAL A 194 -7.88 24.60 -13.35
C VAL A 194 -7.30 26.03 -13.42
N GLY A 195 -6.05 26.22 -13.84
CA GLY A 195 -5.49 27.55 -14.01
C GLY A 195 -3.98 27.55 -13.92
N TRP A 196 -3.33 27.65 -15.08
CA TRP A 196 -1.88 27.71 -15.23
C TRP A 196 -1.36 29.06 -14.70
N ILE A 197 -1.21 29.18 -13.38
CA ILE A 197 -0.52 30.31 -12.75
C ILE A 197 0.82 29.82 -12.19
N PRO A 198 1.97 30.30 -12.73
CA PRO A 198 3.33 29.94 -12.30
C PRO A 198 3.68 30.22 -10.82
N ILE A 199 2.73 30.71 -10.03
CA ILE A 199 2.91 31.20 -8.65
C ILE A 199 2.39 30.17 -7.62
N ILE A 200 1.66 29.13 -8.05
CA ILE A 200 1.03 28.13 -7.16
C ILE A 200 1.87 26.84 -7.05
N GLY A 201 3.21 26.94 -7.10
CA GLY A 201 4.09 25.78 -6.96
C GLY A 201 3.86 25.05 -5.64
N GLY A 202 3.88 25.79 -4.52
CA GLY A 202 3.83 25.20 -3.18
C GLY A 202 2.48 24.70 -2.73
N ALA A 203 1.40 25.36 -3.13
CA ALA A 203 0.05 24.89 -2.76
C ALA A 203 -0.36 23.66 -3.59
N VAL A 204 0.08 23.58 -4.86
CA VAL A 204 -0.14 22.37 -5.67
C VAL A 204 0.69 21.21 -5.14
N SER A 205 1.99 21.41 -4.88
CA SER A 205 2.88 20.34 -4.40
C SER A 205 2.49 19.87 -3.00
N GLY A 206 2.30 20.79 -2.05
CA GLY A 206 1.81 20.46 -0.71
C GLY A 206 0.45 19.75 -0.74
N GLY A 207 -0.44 20.16 -1.65
CA GLY A 207 -1.71 19.50 -1.85
C GLY A 207 -1.61 18.11 -2.51
N ILE A 208 -0.62 17.84 -3.35
CA ILE A 208 -0.36 16.50 -3.91
C ILE A 208 0.24 15.60 -2.83
N ASN A 209 1.21 16.09 -2.06
CA ASN A 209 1.82 15.36 -0.94
C ASN A 209 0.78 14.99 0.12
N TRP A 210 -0.08 15.96 0.49
CA TRP A 210 -1.21 15.73 1.39
C TRP A 210 -2.12 14.61 0.87
N TRP A 211 -2.56 14.70 -0.38
CA TRP A 211 -3.46 13.71 -0.99
C TRP A 211 -2.80 12.32 -1.08
N LEU A 212 -1.54 12.28 -1.51
CA LEU A 212 -0.80 11.04 -1.69
C LEU A 212 -0.66 10.32 -0.35
N LEU A 213 -0.15 11.02 0.67
CA LEU A 213 0.08 10.42 1.98
C LEU A 213 -1.23 10.05 2.69
N SER A 214 -2.24 10.94 2.69
CA SER A 214 -3.55 10.63 3.29
C SER A 214 -4.18 9.40 2.65
N SER A 215 -4.26 9.37 1.31
CA SER A 215 -4.89 8.25 0.62
C SER A 215 -4.14 6.92 0.79
N MET A 216 -2.81 6.94 0.94
CA MET A 216 -2.04 5.75 1.26
C MET A 216 -2.29 5.26 2.69
N MET A 217 -2.35 6.18 3.65
CA MET A 217 -2.69 5.84 5.04
C MET A 217 -4.12 5.33 5.18
N ASP A 218 -5.07 5.85 4.40
CA ASP A 218 -6.43 5.31 4.34
C ASP A 218 -6.45 3.88 3.77
N ALA A 219 -5.63 3.60 2.74
CA ALA A 219 -5.45 2.25 2.24
C ALA A 219 -4.80 1.33 3.28
N ALA A 220 -3.86 1.84 4.08
CA ALA A 220 -3.24 1.10 5.18
C ALA A 220 -4.22 0.80 6.30
N GLU A 221 -5.08 1.75 6.65
CA GLU A 221 -6.15 1.54 7.62
C GLU A 221 -7.12 0.46 7.13
N GLN A 222 -7.57 0.54 5.87
CA GLN A 222 -8.39 -0.49 5.25
C GLN A 222 -7.71 -1.86 5.28
N TYR A 223 -6.42 -1.92 4.96
CA TYR A 223 -5.61 -3.14 5.01
C TYR A 223 -5.59 -3.76 6.41
N TYR A 224 -5.25 -2.98 7.44
CA TYR A 224 -5.10 -3.52 8.80
C TYR A 224 -6.45 -3.77 9.51
N PHE A 225 -7.52 -3.09 9.10
CA PHE A 225 -8.87 -3.31 9.61
C PHE A 225 -9.49 -4.59 9.05
N ASN A 226 -9.21 -4.92 7.79
CA ASN A 226 -9.83 -6.07 7.12
C ASN A 226 -8.97 -7.35 7.20
N PRO A 227 -9.61 -8.53 7.29
CA PRO A 227 -8.89 -9.81 7.34
C PRO A 227 -8.36 -10.28 5.98
N TYR A 228 -8.85 -9.73 4.86
CA TYR A 228 -8.45 -10.13 3.52
C TYR A 228 -8.19 -8.95 2.59
N VAL A 229 -7.27 -9.15 1.65
CA VAL A 229 -7.13 -8.33 0.43
C VAL A 229 -7.56 -9.19 -0.75
N VAL A 230 -8.59 -8.76 -1.47
CA VAL A 230 -9.19 -9.49 -2.57
C VAL A 230 -8.74 -8.88 -3.90
N PHE A 231 -8.29 -9.74 -4.79
CA PHE A 231 -7.89 -9.38 -6.15
C PHE A 231 -8.93 -9.89 -7.14
N ASP A 232 -9.16 -9.11 -8.20
CA ASP A 232 -9.97 -9.57 -9.32
C ASP A 232 -9.21 -10.65 -10.10
N GLU A 233 -9.90 -11.73 -10.49
CA GLU A 233 -9.28 -12.80 -11.28
C GLU A 233 -8.76 -12.29 -12.62
N ASN A 234 -9.44 -11.32 -13.24
CA ASN A 234 -8.98 -10.72 -14.50
C ASN A 234 -7.70 -9.89 -14.29
N GLU A 235 -7.60 -9.24 -13.13
CA GLU A 235 -6.41 -8.47 -12.76
C GLU A 235 -5.21 -9.39 -12.52
N LEU A 236 -5.44 -10.61 -12.01
CA LEU A 236 -4.40 -11.65 -11.84
C LEU A 236 -4.09 -12.42 -13.12
N ALA A 237 -5.06 -12.65 -14.00
CA ALA A 237 -4.86 -13.37 -15.26
C ALA A 237 -3.97 -12.59 -16.24
N THR A 238 -3.93 -11.27 -16.09
CA THR A 238 -3.06 -10.37 -16.88
C THR A 238 -1.68 -10.16 -16.26
N ILE A 239 -1.43 -10.75 -15.08
CA ILE A 239 -0.13 -10.81 -14.41
C ILE A 239 0.56 -12.08 -14.89
#